data_AF-A0A4R5U509-F1
#
_entry.id   AF-A0A4R5U509-F1
#
_cell.length_a   1.000
_cell.length_b   1.000
_cell.length_c   1.000
_cell.angle_alpha   90.00
_cell.angle_beta   90.00
_cell.angle_gamma   90.00
#
_symmetry.space_group_name_H-M   'P 1'
#
loop_
_entity.id
_entity.type
_entity.pdbx_description
1 polymer ?
#
loop_
_entity_poly.entity_id
_entity_poly.type
_entity_poly.pdbx_seq_one_letter_code
_entity_poly.pdbx_strand_id
1 'polypeptide(L)'
;MWRPAAPGVADAGFDPVRFDDADTRSLPFRAGLPDTADPIRRESASAWPQTTRPLPREFEQAPDLFAFRQRLQPLATAGDADARWLLSRVDEYCAGFARDPAGFDRDSALIRGLQLDAARALGAARDRIGTRCGRFVPDDAATFVQLVEQRQDAAEAGSLAAEAALLAMGAPLHDDMDYRRDLVGRVQASRDPEAFVALAPAMGVAASGDVALADTVSGTQASEFAWQLAACDLGLDCSADGALMTQYCANGGVCARDARQDFSSFVRDAAVPRQGAEEIDRMKNALVEDAPASRQLLGMVTP
;
A
#
# COMPACT_ATOMS: atom_id res chain seq x y z
N MET A 1 14.12 8.65 -2.50
CA MET A 1 13.30 7.43 -2.46
C MET A 1 13.23 6.86 -3.87
N TRP A 2 13.61 5.60 -4.06
CA TRP A 2 14.02 5.05 -5.35
C TRP A 2 12.82 4.74 -6.26
N ARG A 3 12.78 5.39 -7.43
CA ARG A 3 12.04 4.94 -8.61
C ARG A 3 13.01 4.13 -9.50
N PRO A 4 12.62 3.01 -10.11
CA PRO A 4 13.33 2.55 -11.29
C PRO A 4 13.17 3.59 -12.41
N ALA A 5 14.27 3.91 -13.09
CA ALA A 5 14.24 4.80 -14.25
C ALA A 5 13.40 4.16 -15.37
N ALA A 6 12.38 4.87 -15.85
CA ALA A 6 11.70 4.50 -17.08
C ALA A 6 12.65 4.69 -18.27
N PRO A 7 12.83 3.70 -19.17
CA PRO A 7 13.57 3.93 -20.40
C PRO A 7 12.79 4.92 -21.28
N GLY A 8 13.51 5.92 -21.79
CA GLY A 8 12.96 6.96 -22.66
C GLY A 8 12.31 6.35 -23.91
N VAL A 9 11.12 6.85 -24.23
CA VAL A 9 10.41 6.52 -25.46
C VAL A 9 11.21 7.11 -26.61
N ALA A 10 11.92 6.25 -27.33
CA ALA A 10 12.45 6.58 -28.64
C ALA A 10 11.31 6.43 -29.66
N ASP A 11 11.06 7.51 -30.40
CA ASP A 11 10.19 7.54 -31.57
C ASP A 11 10.53 6.39 -32.54
N ALA A 12 9.61 5.44 -32.66
CA ALA A 12 9.54 4.51 -33.77
C ALA A 12 8.11 4.53 -34.30
N GLY A 13 7.94 5.22 -35.42
CA GLY A 13 6.66 5.32 -36.12
C GLY A 13 6.10 3.94 -36.45
N PHE A 14 4.81 3.78 -36.19
CA PHE A 14 4.04 2.63 -36.61
C PHE A 14 2.88 3.10 -37.50
N ASP A 15 2.94 2.71 -38.76
CA ASP A 15 1.89 2.89 -39.76
C ASP A 15 0.61 2.14 -39.35
N PRO A 16 -0.56 2.78 -39.38
CA PRO A 16 -1.83 2.08 -39.16
C PRO A 16 -2.23 1.30 -40.42
N VAL A 17 -2.22 -0.03 -40.32
CA VAL A 17 -2.81 -0.94 -41.29
C VAL A 17 -4.34 -0.83 -41.22
N ARG A 18 -4.95 -0.47 -42.36
CA ARG A 18 -6.39 -0.53 -42.62
C ARG A 18 -6.92 -1.95 -42.38
N PHE A 19 -8.00 -2.06 -41.62
CA PHE A 19 -8.93 -3.19 -41.71
C PHE A 19 -10.24 -2.68 -42.31
N ASP A 20 -10.58 -3.27 -43.45
CA ASP A 20 -11.77 -2.97 -44.25
C ASP A 20 -13.06 -3.45 -43.57
N ASP A 21 -14.11 -2.66 -43.82
CA ASP A 21 -15.52 -2.95 -43.58
C ASP A 21 -15.96 -4.29 -44.20
N ALA A 22 -16.71 -5.09 -43.43
CA ALA A 22 -17.69 -6.02 -44.01
C ALA A 22 -18.78 -6.43 -43.01
N ASP A 23 -19.98 -5.94 -43.33
CA ASP A 23 -21.24 -6.69 -43.37
C ASP A 23 -22.07 -6.89 -42.07
N THR A 24 -22.89 -5.86 -41.83
CA THR A 24 -24.23 -5.93 -41.23
C THR A 24 -25.09 -7.06 -41.78
N ARG A 25 -25.53 -7.99 -40.91
CA ARG A 25 -26.76 -8.77 -41.12
C ARG A 25 -27.65 -8.80 -39.88
N SER A 26 -28.71 -8.01 -39.97
CA SER A 26 -29.88 -7.93 -39.11
C SER A 26 -30.69 -9.23 -39.18
N LEU A 27 -31.19 -9.71 -38.02
CA LEU A 27 -32.29 -10.69 -37.94
C LEU A 27 -33.37 -10.21 -36.96
N PRO A 28 -34.65 -10.61 -37.17
CA PRO A 28 -35.79 -9.81 -36.77
C PRO A 28 -36.33 -10.12 -35.37
N PHE A 29 -36.95 -9.08 -34.82
CA PHE A 29 -37.81 -8.98 -33.66
C PHE A 29 -39.00 -9.96 -33.67
N ARG A 30 -39.29 -10.59 -32.52
CA ARG A 30 -40.57 -11.23 -32.21
C ARG A 30 -40.96 -10.92 -30.76
N ALA A 31 -42.18 -10.44 -30.56
CA ALA A 31 -42.77 -10.01 -29.29
C ALA A 31 -43.87 -10.97 -28.78
N GLY A 32 -44.05 -11.00 -27.44
CA GLY A 32 -45.24 -11.44 -26.68
C GLY A 32 -45.13 -12.82 -25.98
N LEU A 33 -44.81 -12.91 -24.66
CA LEU A 33 -45.64 -12.84 -23.41
C LEU A 33 -46.43 -14.16 -23.10
N PRO A 34 -46.74 -14.56 -21.82
CA PRO A 34 -46.65 -13.80 -20.57
C PRO A 34 -45.96 -14.47 -19.35
N ASP A 35 -45.68 -13.57 -18.42
CA ASP A 35 -45.45 -13.58 -16.97
C ASP A 35 -46.00 -14.75 -16.10
N THR A 36 -45.09 -15.48 -15.43
CA THR A 36 -45.30 -16.07 -14.08
C THR A 36 -43.94 -16.19 -13.38
N ALA A 37 -43.44 -15.09 -12.82
CA ALA A 37 -42.28 -15.12 -11.92
C ALA A 37 -42.76 -15.32 -10.47
N ASP A 38 -42.64 -16.56 -10.00
CA ASP A 38 -42.71 -16.94 -8.59
C ASP A 38 -41.51 -16.33 -7.86
N PRO A 39 -41.68 -15.51 -6.80
CA PRO A 39 -40.54 -14.97 -6.08
C PRO A 39 -39.99 -16.07 -5.18
N ILE A 40 -39.04 -16.86 -5.69
CA ILE A 40 -38.09 -17.55 -4.83
C ILE A 40 -37.34 -16.45 -4.07
N ARG A 41 -37.81 -16.26 -2.84
CA ARG A 41 -37.15 -15.61 -1.71
C ARG A 41 -35.69 -16.08 -1.74
N ARG A 42 -34.80 -15.29 -2.35
CA ARG A 42 -33.37 -15.38 -2.09
C ARG A 42 -33.23 -14.98 -0.63
N GLU A 43 -33.30 -15.98 0.23
CA GLU A 43 -32.76 -15.90 1.57
C GLU A 43 -31.37 -15.29 1.41
N SER A 44 -31.28 -14.02 1.81
CA SER A 44 -30.02 -13.32 1.98
C SER A 44 -29.12 -14.28 2.72
N ALA A 45 -28.07 -14.73 2.03
CA ALA A 45 -26.96 -15.42 2.65
C ALA A 45 -26.55 -14.52 3.81
N SER A 46 -26.90 -14.98 5.02
CA SER A 46 -26.59 -14.31 6.26
C SER A 46 -25.10 -14.03 6.23
N ALA A 47 -24.74 -12.75 6.19
CA ALA A 47 -23.38 -12.29 6.38
C ALA A 47 -22.95 -12.79 7.77
N TRP A 48 -22.27 -13.92 7.79
CA TRP A 48 -21.53 -14.34 8.96
C TRP A 48 -20.52 -13.22 9.23
N PRO A 49 -20.43 -12.69 10.45
CA PRO A 49 -19.37 -11.76 10.78
C PRO A 49 -18.07 -12.50 10.53
N GLN A 50 -17.33 -12.07 9.51
CA GLN A 50 -15.97 -12.54 9.32
C GLN A 50 -15.25 -12.20 10.60
N THR A 51 -14.92 -13.23 11.39
CA THR A 51 -14.02 -13.09 12.52
C THR A 51 -12.78 -12.39 11.99
N THR A 52 -12.61 -11.12 12.34
CA THR A 52 -11.53 -10.26 11.87
C THR A 52 -10.22 -10.89 12.28
N ARG A 53 -9.63 -11.68 11.38
CA ARG A 53 -8.27 -12.16 11.56
C ARG A 53 -7.39 -10.93 11.43
N PRO A 54 -6.54 -10.63 12.41
CA PRO A 54 -5.63 -9.50 12.31
C PRO A 54 -4.47 -9.88 11.38
N LEU A 55 -4.76 -10.16 10.11
CA LEU A 55 -3.77 -10.60 9.12
C LEU A 55 -2.55 -9.66 9.05
N PRO A 56 -2.69 -8.32 9.16
CA PRO A 56 -1.52 -7.44 9.24
C PRO A 56 -0.60 -7.74 10.43
N ARG A 57 -1.16 -8.03 11.61
CA ARG A 57 -0.37 -8.46 12.78
C ARG A 57 0.30 -9.80 12.52
N GLU A 58 -0.38 -10.74 11.88
CA GLU A 58 0.22 -12.03 11.52
C GLU A 58 1.38 -11.85 10.53
N PHE A 59 1.27 -10.92 9.58
CA PHE A 59 2.37 -10.56 8.69
C PHE A 59 3.58 -10.06 9.48
N GLU A 60 3.41 -9.07 10.37
CA GLU A 60 4.51 -8.51 11.17
C GLU A 60 5.20 -9.58 12.04
N GLN A 61 4.43 -10.51 12.60
CA GLN A 61 4.94 -11.55 13.48
C GLN A 61 5.48 -12.80 12.76
N ALA A 62 5.23 -12.94 11.45
CA ALA A 62 5.61 -14.14 10.71
C ALA A 62 7.13 -14.23 10.50
N PRO A 63 7.79 -15.29 11.04
CA PRO A 63 9.23 -15.50 10.85
C PRO A 63 9.55 -16.15 9.49
N ASP A 64 8.57 -16.76 8.83
CA ASP A 64 8.68 -17.36 7.49
C ASP A 64 7.53 -16.81 6.63
N LEU A 65 7.86 -15.82 5.80
CA LEU A 65 6.89 -15.17 4.91
C LEU A 65 6.47 -16.06 3.74
N PHE A 66 7.27 -17.05 3.37
CA PHE A 66 6.88 -18.00 2.32
C PHE A 66 5.77 -18.91 2.84
N ALA A 67 5.91 -19.43 4.06
CA ALA A 67 4.85 -20.19 4.71
C ALA A 67 3.59 -19.34 4.96
N PHE A 68 3.75 -18.05 5.32
CA PHE A 68 2.63 -17.12 5.45
C PHE A 68 1.90 -16.90 4.11
N ARG A 69 2.63 -16.63 3.02
CA ARG A 69 2.10 -16.52 1.66
C ARG A 69 1.28 -17.74 1.26
N GLN A 70 1.80 -18.94 1.50
CA GLN A 70 1.08 -20.20 1.22
C GLN A 70 -0.24 -20.33 1.98
N ARG A 71 -0.30 -19.84 3.22
CA ARG A 71 -1.55 -19.85 4.01
C ARG A 71 -2.57 -18.81 3.53
N LEU A 72 -2.12 -17.68 3.00
CA LEU A 72 -3.00 -16.65 2.44
C LEU A 72 -3.60 -17.05 1.10
N GLN A 73 -2.89 -17.83 0.29
CA GLN A 73 -3.30 -18.23 -1.06
C GLN A 73 -4.75 -18.76 -1.15
N PRO A 74 -5.22 -19.73 -0.33
CA PRO A 74 -6.60 -20.20 -0.43
C PRO A 74 -7.64 -19.13 -0.10
N LEU A 75 -7.33 -18.19 0.81
CA LEU A 75 -8.23 -17.08 1.15
C LEU A 75 -8.32 -16.09 -0.02
N ALA A 76 -7.17 -15.72 -0.59
CA ALA A 76 -7.10 -14.82 -1.74
C ALA A 76 -7.82 -15.40 -2.97
N THR A 77 -7.65 -16.71 -3.23
CA THR A 77 -8.39 -17.43 -4.28
C THR A 77 -9.90 -17.47 -4.00
N ALA A 78 -10.32 -17.50 -2.74
CA ALA A 78 -11.72 -17.41 -2.35
C ALA A 78 -12.30 -15.97 -2.44
N GLY A 79 -11.49 -14.97 -2.81
CA GLY A 79 -11.92 -13.58 -2.98
C GLY A 79 -11.74 -12.69 -1.75
N ASP A 80 -11.01 -13.14 -0.73
CA ASP A 80 -10.69 -12.32 0.44
C ASP A 80 -9.74 -11.17 0.06
N ALA A 81 -10.23 -9.94 0.19
CA ALA A 81 -9.53 -8.73 -0.23
C ALA A 81 -8.27 -8.46 0.61
N ASP A 82 -8.34 -8.66 1.93
CA ASP A 82 -7.21 -8.45 2.84
C ASP A 82 -6.12 -9.49 2.61
N ALA A 83 -6.50 -10.74 2.32
CA ALA A 83 -5.55 -11.76 1.94
C ALA A 83 -4.83 -11.43 0.63
N ARG A 84 -5.56 -10.94 -0.40
CA ARG A 84 -4.95 -10.48 -1.67
C ARG A 84 -4.00 -9.30 -1.45
N TRP A 85 -4.42 -8.33 -0.65
CA TRP A 85 -3.57 -7.20 -0.26
C TRP A 85 -2.27 -7.66 0.39
N LEU A 86 -2.36 -8.53 1.41
CA LEU A 86 -1.16 -9.01 2.10
C LEU A 86 -0.28 -9.91 1.27
N LEU A 87 -0.81 -10.68 0.33
CA LEU A 87 0.02 -11.39 -0.65
C LEU A 87 0.90 -10.40 -1.42
N SER A 88 0.33 -9.29 -1.90
CA SER A 88 1.10 -8.25 -2.58
C SER A 88 2.15 -7.60 -1.67
N ARG A 89 1.84 -7.39 -0.38
CA ARG A 89 2.81 -6.87 0.61
C ARG A 89 3.97 -7.83 0.86
N VAL A 90 3.69 -9.14 0.94
CA VAL A 90 4.73 -10.16 1.09
C VAL A 90 5.64 -10.18 -0.13
N ASP A 91 5.05 -10.20 -1.32
CA ASP A 91 5.80 -10.24 -2.58
C ASP A 91 6.66 -8.97 -2.73
N GLU A 92 6.16 -7.78 -2.40
CA GLU A 92 6.94 -6.54 -2.35
C GLU A 92 8.06 -6.58 -1.30
N TYR A 93 7.75 -6.99 -0.07
CA TYR A 93 8.73 -7.05 1.03
C TYR A 93 9.91 -7.98 0.69
N CYS A 94 9.63 -9.13 0.08
CA CYS A 94 10.64 -10.12 -0.27
C CYS A 94 11.26 -9.94 -1.66
N ALA A 95 10.76 -9.03 -2.51
CA ALA A 95 11.19 -8.88 -3.90
C ALA A 95 12.71 -8.63 -4.07
N GLY A 96 13.32 -7.88 -3.15
CA GLY A 96 14.76 -7.61 -3.15
C GLY A 96 15.60 -8.85 -2.87
N PHE A 97 15.18 -9.67 -1.90
CA PHE A 97 15.82 -10.95 -1.60
C PHE A 97 15.60 -11.96 -2.73
N ALA A 98 14.34 -12.12 -3.17
CA ALA A 98 13.95 -13.13 -4.14
C ALA A 98 14.70 -12.98 -5.47
N ARG A 99 14.97 -11.75 -5.95
CA ARG A 99 15.68 -11.50 -7.22
C ARG A 99 17.06 -12.14 -7.30
N ASP A 100 17.84 -12.07 -6.24
CA ASP A 100 19.18 -12.64 -6.18
C ASP A 100 19.51 -13.03 -4.72
N PRO A 101 19.05 -14.19 -4.24
CA PRO A 101 19.28 -14.62 -2.87
C PRO A 101 20.78 -14.71 -2.54
N ALA A 102 21.57 -15.24 -3.49
CA ALA A 102 23.00 -15.41 -3.31
C ALA A 102 23.74 -14.06 -3.27
N GLY A 103 23.34 -13.09 -4.10
CA GLY A 103 23.84 -11.71 -4.04
C GLY A 103 23.43 -11.01 -2.77
N PHE A 104 22.17 -11.16 -2.36
CA PHE A 104 21.66 -10.61 -1.11
C PHE A 104 22.49 -11.08 0.09
N ASP A 105 22.81 -12.37 0.17
CA ASP A 105 23.64 -12.95 1.23
C ASP A 105 25.07 -12.44 1.20
N ARG A 106 25.70 -12.35 0.01
CA ARG A 106 27.06 -11.80 -0.15
C ARG A 106 27.13 -10.35 0.31
N ASP A 107 26.19 -9.52 -0.12
CA ASP A 107 26.13 -8.11 0.26
C ASP A 107 25.89 -7.94 1.76
N SER A 108 25.01 -8.77 2.34
CA SER A 108 24.74 -8.76 3.78
C SER A 108 25.97 -9.17 4.58
N ALA A 109 26.73 -10.18 4.11
CA ALA A 109 27.99 -10.59 4.73
C ALA A 109 29.05 -9.48 4.64
N LEU A 110 29.16 -8.78 3.51
CA LEU A 110 30.06 -7.64 3.35
C LEU A 110 29.69 -6.52 4.34
N ILE A 111 28.41 -6.15 4.42
CA ILE A 111 27.91 -5.11 5.33
C ILE A 111 28.25 -5.44 6.79
N ARG A 112 28.03 -6.69 7.23
CA ARG A 112 28.44 -7.15 8.56
C ARG A 112 29.95 -7.08 8.79
N GLY A 113 30.74 -7.29 7.74
CA GLY A 113 32.20 -7.21 7.76
C GLY A 113 32.76 -5.79 7.91
N LEU A 114 32.01 -4.74 7.56
CA LEU A 114 32.48 -3.36 7.61
C LEU A 114 32.71 -2.83 9.04
N GLN A 115 32.08 -3.44 10.05
CA GLN A 115 32.21 -3.06 11.48
C GLN A 115 31.96 -1.56 11.77
N LEU A 116 31.21 -0.87 10.90
CA LEU A 116 30.77 0.53 11.08
C LEU A 116 29.41 0.58 11.78
N ASP A 117 29.18 1.59 12.63
CA ASP A 117 27.92 1.76 13.37
C ASP A 117 26.71 1.85 12.45
N ALA A 118 26.82 2.64 11.37
CA ALA A 118 25.77 2.73 10.35
C ALA A 118 25.53 1.40 9.62
N ALA A 119 26.58 0.58 9.43
CA ALA A 119 26.47 -0.73 8.79
C ALA A 119 25.82 -1.78 9.71
N ARG A 120 25.90 -1.62 11.04
CA ARG A 120 25.25 -2.53 11.99
C ARG A 120 23.74 -2.51 11.87
N ALA A 121 23.13 -1.31 11.81
CA ALA A 121 21.69 -1.17 11.67
C ALA A 121 21.19 -1.71 10.31
N LEU A 122 21.92 -1.39 9.23
CA LEU A 122 21.64 -1.93 7.90
C LEU A 122 21.77 -3.46 7.86
N GLY A 123 22.83 -4.00 8.45
CA GLY A 123 23.04 -5.45 8.57
C GLY A 123 21.88 -6.13 9.28
N ALA A 124 21.45 -5.61 10.43
CA ALA A 124 20.31 -6.16 11.17
C ALA A 124 19.00 -6.13 10.38
N ALA A 125 18.71 -5.03 9.67
CA ALA A 125 17.53 -4.94 8.81
C ALA A 125 17.56 -5.98 7.67
N ARG A 126 18.73 -6.16 7.05
CA ARG A 126 18.92 -7.18 6.00
C ARG A 126 18.84 -8.60 6.55
N ASP A 127 19.36 -8.86 7.76
CA ASP A 127 19.28 -10.16 8.42
C ASP A 127 17.82 -10.53 8.73
N ARG A 128 16.97 -9.56 9.11
CA ARG A 128 15.53 -9.76 9.27
C ARG A 128 14.86 -10.15 7.95
N ILE A 129 15.18 -9.45 6.85
CA ILE A 129 14.68 -9.81 5.52
C ILE A 129 15.15 -11.21 5.12
N GLY A 130 16.44 -11.51 5.25
CA GLY A 130 16.99 -12.83 4.89
C GLY A 130 16.37 -13.97 5.69
N THR A 131 16.12 -13.76 6.99
CA THR A 131 15.42 -14.74 7.84
C THR A 131 13.99 -14.95 7.36
N ARG A 132 13.24 -13.87 7.14
CA ARG A 132 11.81 -13.92 6.79
C ARG A 132 11.55 -14.40 5.37
N CYS A 133 12.44 -14.08 4.44
CA CYS A 133 12.30 -14.37 3.00
C CYS A 133 13.18 -15.54 2.54
N GLY A 134 13.90 -16.23 3.42
CA GLY A 134 14.95 -17.20 3.06
C GLY A 134 14.52 -18.41 2.20
N ARG A 135 13.22 -18.59 1.98
CA ARG A 135 12.65 -19.65 1.12
C ARG A 135 12.19 -19.15 -0.25
N PHE A 136 12.21 -17.84 -0.49
CA PHE A 136 11.89 -17.27 -1.80
C PHE A 136 13.02 -17.56 -2.78
N VAL A 137 12.64 -17.86 -4.02
CA VAL A 137 13.58 -18.09 -5.13
C VAL A 137 13.41 -17.02 -6.22
N PRO A 138 14.32 -16.91 -7.20
CA PRO A 138 14.19 -15.93 -8.30
C PRO A 138 12.85 -15.92 -9.00
N ASP A 139 12.23 -17.09 -9.19
CA ASP A 139 10.91 -17.21 -9.84
C ASP A 139 9.75 -16.64 -8.99
N ASP A 140 9.97 -16.43 -7.68
CA ASP A 140 8.99 -15.78 -6.80
C ASP A 140 9.05 -14.25 -6.85
N ALA A 141 10.08 -13.66 -7.48
CA ALA A 141 10.29 -12.23 -7.46
C ALA A 141 9.29 -11.49 -8.35
N ALA A 142 8.25 -10.91 -7.74
CA ALA A 142 7.28 -10.10 -8.47
C ALA A 142 7.95 -8.93 -9.21
N THR A 143 7.57 -8.79 -10.48
CA THR A 143 7.84 -7.58 -11.26
C THR A 143 6.94 -6.45 -10.80
N PHE A 144 7.29 -5.21 -11.15
CA PHE A 144 6.44 -4.06 -10.84
C PHE A 144 5.04 -4.19 -11.45
N VAL A 145 4.94 -4.68 -12.69
CA VAL A 145 3.66 -4.89 -13.38
C VAL A 145 2.80 -5.90 -12.63
N GLN A 146 3.38 -7.06 -12.26
CA GLN A 146 2.66 -8.07 -11.47
C GLN A 146 2.23 -7.54 -10.11
N LEU A 147 3.03 -6.69 -9.45
CA LEU A 147 2.65 -6.09 -8.18
C LEU A 147 1.47 -5.11 -8.34
N VAL A 148 1.43 -4.34 -9.43
CA VAL A 148 0.27 -3.48 -9.76
C VAL A 148 -0.98 -4.33 -10.00
N GLU A 149 -0.88 -5.39 -10.82
CA GLU A 149 -1.99 -6.31 -11.10
C GLU A 149 -2.54 -6.95 -9.82
N GLN A 150 -1.66 -7.46 -8.95
CA GLN A 150 -2.06 -8.03 -7.65
C GLN A 150 -2.81 -7.01 -6.77
N ARG A 151 -2.40 -5.73 -6.80
CA ARG A 151 -3.03 -4.67 -6.03
C ARG A 151 -4.35 -4.21 -6.65
N GLN A 152 -4.48 -4.24 -7.97
CA GLN A 152 -5.75 -4.04 -8.67
C GLN A 152 -6.75 -5.13 -8.28
N ASP A 153 -6.36 -6.40 -8.34
CA ASP A 153 -7.19 -7.54 -7.94
C ASP A 153 -7.64 -7.46 -6.47
N ALA A 154 -6.81 -6.90 -5.59
CA ALA A 154 -7.13 -6.68 -4.18
C ALA A 154 -8.07 -5.47 -3.98
N ALA A 155 -7.83 -4.37 -4.69
CA ALA A 155 -8.64 -3.17 -4.63
C ALA A 155 -10.06 -3.41 -5.17
N GLU A 156 -10.18 -4.11 -6.31
CA GLU A 156 -11.46 -4.52 -6.90
C GLU A 156 -12.23 -5.50 -5.99
N ALA A 157 -11.52 -6.30 -5.18
CA ALA A 157 -12.13 -7.14 -4.16
C ALA A 157 -12.56 -6.35 -2.90
N GLY A 158 -12.22 -5.06 -2.79
CA GLY A 158 -12.64 -4.16 -1.72
C GLY A 158 -11.53 -3.77 -0.72
N SER A 159 -10.25 -4.05 -1.00
CA SER A 159 -9.16 -3.63 -0.12
C SER A 159 -8.82 -2.15 -0.32
N LEU A 160 -9.21 -1.32 0.66
CA LEU A 160 -8.91 0.12 0.65
C LEU A 160 -7.40 0.40 0.69
N ALA A 161 -6.64 -0.43 1.41
CA ALA A 161 -5.18 -0.30 1.45
C ALA A 161 -4.53 -0.59 0.10
N ALA A 162 -5.05 -1.56 -0.66
CA ALA A 162 -4.58 -1.83 -2.01
C ALA A 162 -4.90 -0.67 -2.96
N GLU A 163 -6.11 -0.11 -2.88
CA GLU A 163 -6.52 1.05 -3.66
C GLU A 163 -5.65 2.29 -3.37
N ALA A 164 -5.35 2.53 -2.09
CA ALA A 164 -4.43 3.57 -1.65
C ALA A 164 -3.00 3.37 -2.17
N ALA A 165 -2.49 2.13 -2.13
CA ALA A 165 -1.18 1.78 -2.65
C ALA A 165 -1.08 2.01 -4.17
N LEU A 166 -2.16 1.73 -4.92
CA LEU A 166 -2.21 1.98 -6.35
C LEU A 166 -2.06 3.48 -6.68
N LEU A 167 -2.70 4.36 -5.89
CA LEU A 167 -2.47 5.80 -6.04
C LEU A 167 -1.00 6.17 -5.77
N ALA A 168 -0.40 5.64 -4.70
CA ALA A 168 1.02 5.85 -4.38
C ALA A 168 1.99 5.32 -5.46
N MET A 169 1.59 4.26 -6.18
CA MET A 169 2.34 3.72 -7.31
C MET A 169 2.15 4.51 -8.62
N GLY A 170 1.24 5.48 -8.65
CA GLY A 170 0.88 6.21 -9.88
C GLY A 170 0.04 5.38 -10.86
N ALA A 171 -0.67 4.37 -10.36
CA ALA A 171 -1.57 3.50 -11.12
C ALA A 171 -2.96 3.44 -10.48
N PRO A 172 -3.63 4.58 -10.22
CA PRO A 172 -4.95 4.59 -9.57
C PRO A 172 -6.00 3.86 -10.41
N LEU A 173 -7.07 3.38 -9.77
CA LEU A 173 -8.20 2.74 -10.49
C LEU A 173 -8.89 3.73 -11.44
N HIS A 174 -8.96 5.00 -11.05
CA HIS A 174 -9.48 6.09 -11.87
C HIS A 174 -8.52 7.28 -11.82
N ASP A 175 -8.36 7.96 -12.96
CA ASP A 175 -7.43 9.08 -13.12
C ASP A 175 -8.16 10.43 -13.18
N ASP A 176 -9.02 10.68 -12.19
CA ASP A 176 -9.76 11.93 -12.06
C ASP A 176 -9.64 12.54 -10.67
N MET A 177 -9.94 13.84 -10.58
CA MET A 177 -9.78 14.62 -9.35
C MET A 177 -10.75 14.18 -8.25
N ASP A 178 -11.97 13.80 -8.63
CA ASP A 178 -13.01 13.42 -7.67
C ASP A 178 -12.64 12.09 -7.01
N TYR A 179 -12.15 11.12 -7.80
CA TYR A 179 -11.62 9.86 -7.29
C TYR A 179 -10.49 10.06 -6.29
N ARG A 180 -9.48 10.88 -6.61
CA ARG A 180 -8.35 11.11 -5.69
C ARG A 180 -8.82 11.73 -4.37
N ARG A 181 -9.71 12.72 -4.45
CA ARG A 181 -10.23 13.42 -3.27
C ARG A 181 -11.11 12.50 -2.42
N ASP A 182 -11.95 11.69 -3.05
CA ASP A 182 -12.79 10.68 -2.40
C ASP A 182 -11.95 9.59 -1.72
N LEU A 183 -10.96 9.03 -2.42
CA LEU A 183 -10.07 8.00 -1.87
C LEU A 183 -9.37 8.48 -0.60
N VAL A 184 -8.78 9.68 -0.61
CA VAL A 184 -8.16 10.26 0.59
C VAL A 184 -9.17 10.40 1.73
N GLY A 185 -10.38 10.87 1.43
CA GLY A 185 -11.47 10.96 2.41
C GLY A 185 -11.87 9.62 3.00
N ARG A 186 -12.01 8.58 2.17
CA ARG A 186 -12.32 7.21 2.59
C ARG A 186 -11.20 6.62 3.45
N VAL A 187 -9.93 6.81 3.09
CA VAL A 187 -8.80 6.37 3.92
C VAL A 187 -8.87 7.02 5.30
N GLN A 188 -9.02 8.35 5.39
CA GLN A 188 -9.13 9.04 6.68
C GLN A 188 -10.33 8.54 7.52
N ALA A 189 -11.49 8.38 6.88
CA ALA A 189 -12.70 7.93 7.56
C ALA A 189 -12.61 6.48 8.04
N SER A 190 -11.88 5.61 7.33
CA SER A 190 -11.74 4.20 7.66
C SER A 190 -10.98 3.93 8.96
N ARG A 191 -10.07 4.84 9.35
CA ARG A 191 -9.13 4.65 10.46
C ARG A 191 -8.27 3.37 10.32
N ASP A 192 -8.14 2.83 9.09
CA ASP A 192 -7.35 1.64 8.84
C ASP A 192 -5.85 1.99 8.77
N PRO A 193 -5.00 1.51 9.71
CA PRO A 193 -3.57 1.79 9.68
C PRO A 193 -2.89 1.33 8.39
N GLU A 194 -3.36 0.25 7.76
CA GLU A 194 -2.80 -0.28 6.51
C GLU A 194 -3.07 0.68 5.34
N ALA A 195 -4.29 1.21 5.25
CA ALA A 195 -4.64 2.17 4.22
C ALA A 195 -3.91 3.51 4.39
N PHE A 196 -3.73 3.98 5.63
CA PHE A 196 -2.96 5.19 5.92
C PHE A 196 -1.50 5.08 5.45
N VAL A 197 -0.81 3.98 5.82
CA VAL A 197 0.61 3.81 5.44
C VAL A 197 0.76 3.56 3.94
N ALA A 198 -0.17 2.84 3.32
CA ALA A 198 -0.18 2.59 1.88
C ALA A 198 -0.39 3.88 1.06
N LEU A 199 -1.23 4.80 1.55
CA LEU A 199 -1.50 6.08 0.91
C LEU A 199 -0.33 7.08 1.08
N ALA A 200 0.42 6.99 2.18
CA ALA A 200 1.36 8.02 2.61
C ALA A 200 2.33 8.52 1.51
N PRO A 201 2.94 7.67 0.65
CA PRO A 201 3.84 8.16 -0.40
C PRO A 201 3.15 9.04 -1.45
N ALA A 202 1.86 8.78 -1.76
CA ALA A 202 1.07 9.65 -2.63
C ALA A 202 0.83 11.02 -1.99
N MET A 203 0.71 11.08 -0.66
CA MET A 203 0.48 12.33 0.08
C MET A 203 1.76 13.13 0.35
N GLY A 204 2.91 12.59 -0.01
CA GLY A 204 4.19 13.28 0.10
C GLY A 204 4.40 14.35 -0.97
N VAL A 205 5.65 14.49 -1.41
CA VAL A 205 6.02 15.42 -2.50
C VAL A 205 5.30 15.10 -3.81
N ALA A 206 4.85 13.85 -4.02
CA ALA A 206 4.10 13.44 -5.20
C ALA A 206 2.79 14.22 -5.39
N ALA A 207 2.12 14.61 -4.30
CA ALA A 207 0.91 15.43 -4.32
C ALA A 207 1.18 16.94 -4.45
N SER A 208 2.45 17.37 -4.56
CA SER A 208 2.79 18.79 -4.60
C SER A 208 2.16 19.48 -5.82
N GLY A 209 1.25 20.42 -5.58
CA GLY A 209 0.53 21.14 -6.63
C GLY A 209 -0.67 20.38 -7.20
N ASP A 210 -1.04 19.23 -6.63
CA ASP A 210 -2.30 18.56 -6.99
C ASP A 210 -3.49 19.33 -6.41
N VAL A 211 -4.22 19.98 -7.30
CA VAL A 211 -5.41 20.77 -6.97
C VAL A 211 -6.50 19.94 -6.31
N ALA A 212 -6.57 18.63 -6.56
CA ALA A 212 -7.54 17.75 -5.91
C ALA A 212 -7.25 17.57 -4.41
N LEU A 213 -5.99 17.74 -4.01
CA LEU A 213 -5.49 17.44 -2.67
C LEU A 213 -5.09 18.69 -1.88
N ALA A 214 -5.28 19.89 -2.44
CA ALA A 214 -4.85 21.16 -1.85
C ALA A 214 -5.39 21.42 -0.43
N ASP A 215 -6.60 20.92 -0.11
CA ASP A 215 -7.23 21.07 1.21
C ASP A 215 -6.94 19.89 2.16
N THR A 216 -5.96 19.04 1.83
CA THR A 216 -5.59 17.85 2.61
C THR A 216 -4.17 17.98 3.14
N VAL A 217 -3.81 17.16 4.14
CA VAL A 217 -2.42 17.01 4.58
C VAL A 217 -1.64 16.33 3.44
N SER A 218 -1.06 17.12 2.54
CA SER A 218 -0.38 16.61 1.36
C SER A 218 0.67 17.57 0.79
N GLY A 219 1.50 17.05 -0.13
CA GLY A 219 2.37 17.87 -0.99
C GLY A 219 3.75 18.15 -0.43
N THR A 220 4.07 17.65 0.76
CA THR A 220 5.38 17.82 1.40
C THR A 220 5.89 16.51 1.98
N GLN A 221 7.20 16.39 2.17
CA GLN A 221 7.78 15.23 2.87
C GLN A 221 7.24 15.10 4.30
N ALA A 222 6.96 16.22 4.96
CA ALA A 222 6.38 16.25 6.29
C ALA A 222 4.93 15.70 6.29
N SER A 223 4.18 15.91 5.21
CA SER A 223 2.83 15.32 5.05
C SER A 223 2.90 13.80 4.97
N GLU A 224 3.81 13.23 4.17
CA GLU A 224 4.02 11.76 4.12
C GLU A 224 4.35 11.18 5.50
N PHE A 225 5.26 11.82 6.24
CA PHE A 225 5.56 11.38 7.61
C PHE A 225 4.36 11.50 8.54
N ALA A 226 3.54 12.55 8.41
CA ALA A 226 2.32 12.70 9.21
C ALA A 226 1.34 11.54 8.97
N TRP A 227 1.16 11.10 7.71
CA TRP A 227 0.33 9.93 7.39
C TRP A 227 0.88 8.62 7.96
N GLN A 228 2.19 8.40 7.86
CA GLN A 228 2.83 7.21 8.42
C GLN A 228 2.75 7.19 9.95
N LEU A 229 2.96 8.33 10.61
CA LEU A 229 2.83 8.45 12.07
C LEU A 229 1.37 8.31 12.52
N ALA A 230 0.42 8.80 11.74
CA ALA A 230 -1.00 8.57 12.00
C ALA A 230 -1.33 7.07 11.90
N ALA A 231 -0.76 6.35 10.93
CA ALA A 231 -0.89 4.89 10.87
C ALA A 231 -0.34 4.20 12.14
N CYS A 232 0.79 4.66 12.68
CA CYS A 232 1.33 4.17 13.96
C CYS A 232 0.34 4.39 15.11
N ASP A 233 -0.23 5.60 15.24
CA ASP A 233 -1.23 5.92 16.28
C ASP A 233 -2.50 5.06 16.13
N LEU A 234 -2.82 4.63 14.90
CA LEU A 234 -3.94 3.74 14.59
C LEU A 234 -3.61 2.24 14.75
N GLY A 235 -2.39 1.89 15.18
CA GLY A 235 -2.01 0.52 15.55
C GLY A 235 -1.14 -0.23 14.54
N LEU A 236 -0.55 0.45 13.55
CA LEU A 236 0.51 -0.13 12.72
C LEU A 236 1.74 -0.49 13.58
N ASP A 237 2.43 -1.59 13.27
CA ASP A 237 3.71 -1.89 13.91
C ASP A 237 4.82 -0.95 13.40
N CYS A 238 5.06 0.09 14.19
CA CYS A 238 6.10 1.07 13.96
C CYS A 238 7.33 0.86 14.86
N SER A 239 7.47 -0.33 15.47
CA SER A 239 8.63 -0.66 16.29
C SER A 239 9.90 -0.77 15.46
N ALA A 240 11.06 -0.76 16.13
CA ALA A 240 12.38 -0.81 15.49
C ALA A 240 12.60 -2.07 14.61
N ASP A 241 11.92 -3.17 14.94
CA ASP A 241 12.00 -4.44 14.22
C ASP A 241 10.84 -4.65 13.21
N GLY A 242 9.84 -3.76 13.22
CA GLY A 242 8.68 -3.84 12.33
C GLY A 242 9.05 -3.74 10.85
N ALA A 243 8.13 -4.15 9.97
CA ALA A 243 8.37 -4.16 8.54
C ALA A 243 8.65 -2.76 7.98
N LEU A 244 7.95 -1.73 8.47
CA LEU A 244 8.15 -0.33 8.06
C LEU A 244 9.59 0.12 8.30
N MET A 245 10.07 0.01 9.55
CA MET A 245 11.44 0.38 9.92
C MET A 245 12.49 -0.46 9.18
N THR A 246 12.21 -1.73 8.98
CA THR A 246 13.10 -2.63 8.24
C THR A 246 13.24 -2.20 6.77
N GLN A 247 12.14 -1.86 6.09
CA GLN A 247 12.18 -1.42 4.69
C GLN A 247 12.85 -0.04 4.53
N TYR A 248 12.58 0.92 5.42
CA TYR A 248 13.25 2.22 5.42
C TYR A 248 14.79 2.09 5.45
N CYS A 249 15.29 1.18 6.29
CA CYS A 249 16.71 0.95 6.41
C CYS A 249 17.26 0.10 5.26
N ALA A 250 16.71 -1.08 5.00
CA ALA A 250 17.26 -2.02 4.02
C ALA A 250 17.14 -1.54 2.57
N ASN A 251 16.05 -0.84 2.22
CA ASN A 251 15.78 -0.38 0.86
C ASN A 251 16.06 1.12 0.69
N GLY A 252 15.79 1.93 1.73
CA GLY A 252 16.01 3.37 1.69
C GLY A 252 17.42 3.82 2.11
N GLY A 253 18.19 2.95 2.79
CA GLY A 253 19.49 3.29 3.35
C GLY A 253 19.42 4.26 4.54
N VAL A 254 18.22 4.59 5.02
CA VAL A 254 18.01 5.50 6.15
C VAL A 254 17.67 4.65 7.37
N CYS A 255 18.70 4.37 8.17
CA CYS A 255 18.59 3.52 9.35
C CYS A 255 18.52 4.34 10.63
N ALA A 256 17.78 3.83 11.63
CA ALA A 256 17.78 4.42 12.97
C ALA A 256 19.18 4.40 13.59
N ARG A 257 19.49 5.43 14.38
CA ARG A 257 20.79 5.54 15.07
C ARG A 257 20.85 4.65 16.31
N ASP A 258 19.75 4.58 17.06
CA ASP A 258 19.55 3.62 18.15
C ASP A 258 18.64 2.49 17.66
N ALA A 259 19.08 1.24 17.84
CA ALA A 259 18.38 0.04 17.41
C ALA A 259 17.02 -0.17 18.11
N ARG A 260 16.70 0.60 19.16
CA ARG A 260 15.41 0.56 19.85
C ARG A 260 14.46 1.68 19.43
N GLN A 261 14.88 2.59 18.55
CA GLN A 261 14.03 3.68 18.10
C GLN A 261 12.87 3.14 17.27
N ASP A 262 11.65 3.48 17.69
CA ASP A 262 10.47 3.34 16.87
C ASP A 262 10.45 4.41 15.75
N PHE A 263 9.51 4.27 14.82
CA PHE A 263 9.38 5.17 13.69
C PHE A 263 9.16 6.63 14.12
N SER A 264 8.41 6.88 15.20
CA SER A 264 8.16 8.23 15.70
C SER A 264 9.45 8.92 16.16
N SER A 265 10.23 8.22 16.99
CA SER A 265 11.52 8.71 17.47
C SER A 265 12.50 8.89 16.30
N PHE A 266 12.50 7.95 15.35
CA PHE A 266 13.32 8.01 14.14
C PHE A 266 13.01 9.25 13.28
N VAL A 267 11.73 9.54 12.97
CA VAL A 267 11.34 10.70 12.16
C VAL A 267 11.79 12.00 12.84
N ARG A 268 11.61 12.11 14.16
CA ARG A 268 12.00 13.29 14.94
C ARG A 268 13.51 13.52 14.98
N ASP A 269 14.31 12.45 15.05
CA ASP A 269 15.77 12.53 15.17
C ASP A 269 16.50 12.63 13.83
N ALA A 270 16.00 11.94 12.81
CA ALA A 270 16.74 11.71 11.56
C ALA A 270 16.33 12.64 10.41
N ALA A 271 15.09 13.13 10.39
CA ALA A 271 14.53 13.71 9.17
C ALA A 271 14.14 15.20 9.27
N VAL A 272 14.08 15.80 10.47
CA VAL A 272 13.36 17.08 10.64
C VAL A 272 14.00 18.01 11.68
N PRO A 273 14.27 19.29 11.36
CA PRO A 273 14.58 20.31 12.37
C PRO A 273 13.42 20.45 13.37
N ARG A 274 13.68 20.91 14.61
CA ARG A 274 12.65 20.98 15.67
C ARG A 274 11.31 21.61 15.23
N GLN A 275 11.37 22.67 14.41
CA GLN A 275 10.17 23.34 13.89
C GLN A 275 9.32 22.46 12.96
N GLY A 276 9.94 21.59 12.16
CA GLY A 276 9.20 20.66 11.32
C GLY A 276 8.63 19.48 12.11
N ALA A 277 9.19 19.12 13.27
CA ALA A 277 8.62 18.07 14.12
C ALA A 277 7.26 18.51 14.69
N GLU A 278 7.14 19.77 15.12
CA GLU A 278 5.87 20.35 15.56
C GLU A 278 4.85 20.43 14.42
N GLU A 279 5.29 20.73 13.20
CA GLU A 279 4.42 20.75 12.01
C GLU A 279 3.86 19.37 11.69
N ILE A 280 4.71 18.34 11.71
CA ILE A 280 4.30 16.94 11.50
C ILE A 280 3.29 16.51 12.55
N ASP A 281 3.51 16.85 13.83
CA ASP A 281 2.58 16.51 14.89
C ASP A 281 1.20 17.17 14.70
N ARG A 282 1.17 18.45 14.30
CA ARG A 282 -0.10 19.12 13.96
C ARG A 282 -0.82 18.43 12.81
N MET A 283 -0.10 18.10 11.75
CA MET A 283 -0.66 17.41 10.58
C MET A 283 -1.18 16.02 10.92
N LYS A 284 -0.40 15.23 11.67
CA LYS A 284 -0.77 13.91 12.17
C LYS A 284 -2.04 13.97 13.01
N ASN A 285 -2.12 14.93 13.94
CA ASN A 285 -3.30 15.09 14.78
C ASN A 285 -4.52 15.48 13.94
N ALA A 286 -4.38 16.37 12.94
CA ALA A 286 -5.48 16.69 12.03
C ALA A 286 -6.02 15.44 11.30
N LEU A 287 -5.15 14.53 10.88
CA LEU A 287 -5.55 13.27 10.23
C LEU A 287 -6.36 12.34 11.14
N VAL A 288 -6.10 12.33 12.45
CA VAL A 288 -6.70 11.40 13.42
C VAL A 288 -7.83 12.05 14.23
N GLU A 289 -7.86 13.37 14.36
CA GLU A 289 -8.86 14.11 15.14
C GLU A 289 -10.02 14.64 14.27
N ASP A 290 -9.78 15.06 13.02
CA ASP A 290 -10.80 15.66 12.12
C ASP A 290 -11.64 14.63 11.32
N ALA A 291 -11.77 13.39 11.80
CA ALA A 291 -12.70 12.45 11.17
C ALA A 291 -14.14 13.02 11.22
N PRO A 292 -14.94 12.85 10.15
CA PRO A 292 -16.16 13.63 9.85
C PRO A 292 -17.27 13.64 10.93
N ALA A 293 -17.15 12.86 12.00
CA ALA A 293 -18.02 12.95 13.17
C ALA A 293 -18.00 14.35 13.84
N SER A 294 -16.87 15.06 13.79
CA SER A 294 -16.75 16.41 14.39
C SER A 294 -17.36 17.53 13.54
N ARG A 295 -17.40 17.39 12.19
CA ARG A 295 -18.08 18.35 11.30
C ARG A 295 -19.61 18.27 11.37
N GLN A 296 -20.19 17.09 11.61
CA GLN A 296 -21.63 16.95 11.82
C GLN A 296 -22.10 17.58 13.14
N LEU A 297 -21.26 17.58 14.18
CA LEU A 297 -21.59 18.21 15.46
C LEU A 297 -21.51 19.74 15.40
N LEU A 298 -20.65 20.32 14.56
CA LEU A 298 -20.55 21.77 14.37
C LEU A 298 -21.60 22.34 13.40
N GLY A 299 -22.28 21.50 12.61
CA GLY A 299 -23.40 21.90 11.75
C GLY A 299 -24.76 21.94 12.45
N MET A 300 -24.87 21.50 13.71
CA MET A 300 -26.12 21.48 14.48
C MET A 300 -26.24 22.63 15.50
N VAL A 301 -25.31 23.59 15.50
CA VAL A 301 -25.37 24.76 16.39
C VAL A 301 -25.41 26.05 15.57
N THR A 302 -26.63 26.42 15.14
CA THR A 302 -27.00 27.82 14.92
C THR A 302 -28.49 27.98 15.28
N PRO A 303 -28.88 29.10 15.96
CA PRO A 303 -30.19 29.27 16.60
C PRO A 303 -31.35 29.48 15.64
#